data_AF-A0A1I4ACB1-F1
#
_entry.id   AF-A0A1I4ACB1-F1
#
_cell.length_a   1.000
_cell.length_b   1.000
_cell.length_c   1.000
_cell.angle_alpha   90.00
_cell.angle_beta   90.00
_cell.angle_gamma   90.00
#
_symmetry.space_group_name_H-M   'P 1'
#
loop_
_entity.id
_entity.type
_entity.pdbx_description
1 polymer ?
#
loop_
_entity_poly.entity_id
_entity_poly.type
_entity_poly.pdbx_seq_one_letter_code
_entity_poly.pdbx_strand_id
1 'polypeptide(L)' 'MPTARSTASGMTCGHCVSAVTVLSDAPLATHAVRAAIDEAGHEATGGAR' A
#
# COMPACT_ATOMS: atom_id res chain seq x y z
N MET A 1 -17.94 -1.40 -4.92
CA MET A 1 -16.54 -1.86 -5.01
C MET A 1 -15.65 -0.85 -4.32
N PRO A 2 -15.16 -1.12 -3.10
CA PRO A 2 -14.26 -0.21 -2.40
C PRO A 2 -12.88 -0.16 -3.07
N THR A 3 -12.33 1.03 -3.24
CA THR A 3 -11.00 1.28 -3.82
C THR A 3 -10.15 2.04 -2.81
N ALA A 4 -8.90 1.60 -2.61
CA ALA A 4 -7.96 2.26 -1.69
C ALA A 4 -6.66 2.59 -2.43
N ARG A 5 -6.15 3.81 -2.24
CA ARG A 5 -4.86 4.25 -2.78
C ARG A 5 -3.81 4.24 -1.67
N SER A 6 -2.69 3.57 -1.93
CA SER A 6 -1.59 3.41 -0.99
C SER A 6 -0.26 3.69 -1.69
N THR A 7 0.67 4.33 -1.00
CA THR A 7 2.03 4.59 -1.51
C THR A 7 2.98 3.59 -0.90
N ALA A 8 3.77 2.90 -1.73
CA ALA A 8 4.79 1.97 -1.28
C ALA A 8 6.19 2.61 -1.39
N SER A 9 7.03 2.35 -0.40
CA SER A 9 8.43 2.75 -0.29
C SER A 9 9.29 1.49 -0.09
N GLY A 10 10.60 1.53 -0.38
CA GLY A 10 11.50 0.38 -0.12
C GLY A 10 12.34 -0.11 -1.29
N MET A 11 12.26 0.49 -2.48
CA MET A 11 13.25 0.23 -3.52
C MET A 11 14.58 0.92 -3.15
N THR A 12 15.69 0.18 -3.24
CA THR A 12 17.02 0.52 -2.70
C THR A 12 17.69 1.76 -3.31
N CYS A 13 17.03 2.45 -4.23
CA CYS A 13 17.40 3.77 -4.73
C CYS A 13 16.20 4.73 -4.60
N GLY A 14 16.44 5.95 -4.10
CA GLY A 14 15.40 6.94 -3.74
C GLY A 14 14.54 7.50 -4.89
N HIS A 15 14.62 6.91 -6.09
CA HIS A 15 13.87 7.33 -7.29
C HIS A 15 12.54 6.58 -7.47
N CYS A 16 12.23 5.64 -6.57
CA CYS A 16 11.33 4.55 -6.85
C CYS A 16 10.00 4.60 -6.08
N VAL A 17 9.68 5.67 -5.35
CA VAL A 17 8.36 5.80 -4.71
C VAL A 17 7.27 5.66 -5.77
N SER A 18 6.47 4.60 -5.67
CA SER A 18 5.36 4.30 -6.58
C SER A 18 4.06 4.23 -5.81
N ALA A 19 3.03 4.92 -6.33
CA ALA A 19 1.68 4.82 -5.82
C ALA A 19 1.02 3.55 -6.38
N VAL A 20 0.49 2.73 -5.49
CA VAL A 20 -0.19 1.46 -5.80
C VAL A 20 -1.68 1.61 -5.50
N THR A 21 -2.52 1.00 -6.33
CA THR A 21 -3.97 0.98 -6.10
C THR A 21 -4.38 -0.42 -5.67
N VAL A 22 -5.05 -0.51 -4.52
CA VAL A 22 -5.56 -1.75 -3.96
C VAL A 22 -7.05 -1.83 -4.27
N LEU A 23 -7.44 -2.83 -5.04
CA LEU A 23 -8.84 -3.15 -5.31
C LEU A 23 -9.27 -4.32 -4.43
N SER A 24 -10.43 -4.21 -3.81
CA SER A 24 -10.92 -5.23 -2.89
C SER A 24 -12.44 -5.36 -2.96
N ASP A 25 -12.93 -6.57 -2.74
CA ASP A 25 -14.36 -6.85 -2.83
C ASP A 25 -15.13 -6.35 -1.59
N ALA A 26 -14.45 -6.28 -0.44
CA ALA A 26 -14.96 -5.79 0.83
C ALA A 26 -14.03 -4.73 1.44
N PRO A 27 -14.51 -3.92 2.41
CA PRO A 27 -13.67 -2.96 3.12
C PRO A 27 -12.52 -3.67 3.85
N LEU A 28 -11.27 -3.28 3.56
CA LEU A 28 -10.12 -3.71 4.34
C LEU A 28 -9.69 -2.62 5.32
N ALA A 29 -9.27 -3.07 6.50
CA ALA A 29 -8.60 -2.21 7.45
C ALA A 29 -7.20 -1.84 6.93
N THR A 30 -6.81 -0.58 7.07
CA THR A 30 -5.52 -0.07 6.58
C THR A 30 -4.33 -0.86 7.14
N HIS A 31 -4.41 -1.34 8.39
CA HIS A 31 -3.35 -2.15 8.99
C HIS A 31 -3.15 -3.50 8.28
N ALA A 32 -4.23 -4.12 7.78
CA ALA A 32 -4.15 -5.37 7.04
C ALA A 32 -3.45 -5.17 5.68
N VAL A 33 -3.76 -4.06 5.00
CA VAL A 33 -3.08 -3.68 3.75
C VAL A 33 -1.60 -3.38 4.01
N ARG A 34 -1.26 -2.68 5.09
CA ARG A 34 0.14 -2.38 5.45
C ARG A 34 0.94 -3.63 5.78
N ALA A 35 0.38 -4.55 6.56
CA ALA A 35 1.03 -5.83 6.87
C ALA A 35 1.30 -6.64 5.60
N ALA A 36 0.34 -6.73 4.69
CA ALA A 36 0.55 -7.42 3.41
C ALA A 36 1.65 -6.76 2.54
N ILE A 37 1.82 -5.44 2.61
CA ILE A 37 2.87 -4.71 1.89
C ILE A 37 4.23 -4.95 2.56
N ASP A 38 4.31 -4.99 3.89
CA ASP A 38 5.53 -5.31 4.66
C ASP A 38 6.04 -6.73 4.38
N GLU A 39 5.14 -7.72 4.36
CA GLU A 39 5.46 -9.10 3.94
C GLU A 39 5.94 -9.19 2.49
N ALA A 40 5.52 -8.25 1.63
CA ALA A 40 6.01 -8.13 0.26
C ALA A 40 7.36 -7.39 0.16
N GLY A 41 7.95 -6.96 1.27
CA GLY A 41 9.21 -6.24 1.33
C GLY A 41 9.09 -4.75 1.01
N HIS A 42 7.92 -4.16 1.26
CA HIS A 42 7.61 -2.76 0.98
C HIS A 42 7.05 -2.05 2.22
N GLU A 43 7.31 -0.75 2.31
CA GLU A 43 6.84 0.11 3.39
C GLU A 43 5.68 0.98 2.90
N ALA A 44 4.50 0.84 3.49
CA ALA A 44 3.31 1.58 3.07
C ALA A 44 3.20 2.97 3.74
N THR A 45 3.60 4.02 3.02
CA THR A 45 3.59 5.42 3.52
C THR A 45 2.32 6.19 3.14
N GLY A 46 1.15 5.59 3.36
CA GLY A 46 -0.12 6.28 3.10
C GLY A 46 -1.32 5.35 3.05
N GLY A 47 -2.47 5.87 3.48
CA GLY A 47 -3.78 5.25 3.30
C GLY A 47 -4.78 6.36 3.01
N ALA A 48 -5.57 6.20 1.96
CA ALA A 48 -6.56 7.19 1.55
C ALA A 48 -7.49 7.54 2.73
N ARG A 49 -7.61 8.85 2.98
CA ARG A 49 -8.58 9.45 3.90
C ARG A 49 -9.98 9.40 3.30
#